data_AF-A0A0S4M3H5-F1
#
_entry.id   AF-A0A0S4M3H5-F1
#
_cell.length_a   1.000
_cell.length_b   1.000
_cell.length_c   1.000
_cell.angle_alpha   90.00
_cell.angle_beta   90.00
_cell.angle_gamma   90.00
#
_symmetry.space_group_name_H-M   'P 1'
#
loop_
_entity.id
_entity.type
_entity.pdbx_description
1 polymer ?
#
loop_
_entity_poly.entity_id
_entity_poly.type
_entity_poly.pdbx_seq_one_letter_code
_entity_poly.pdbx_strand_id
1 'polypeptide(L)'
;MINKQILSPNSLAQLAMGAILRVSNSQSMSHISQVSTHEMVDPARIVEKKKQSPHRGLFASKYEFSLEMIPEGKTDIEGKACNINVCDKIYCDDYKPLCFSEGLIELETCRSAIEEVLSTAKSQLSKYLPSNRNENYWGVHPIYQLVNNKYGSDIIRNYQELEKRILSLPEEPPLCSPSSEQKTGDYPDSILHYRDPLCFLNTDCLWSKRSGSHYVLIGSLSIYTSLIRENLDKSVLILENSTEIPKNICSLAVASLLQVKHTICELGALLSIRSSRRSNSIANTPKTELIMESLLIITLARKVHAEISNLSVTALALIDHNNFLSLEDLLKIFEGKIQVTQGYLSKIKMKHLIDDPSALIDKNRLENNKLLLEKEVSSIKIFLESEYRSLVPLKRSRVDFLKEKIDNLRKIVAKGDTTGNAEEKLDECGYVSFIKSSIEDLEGEIVEMETSMSDFS
;
A
#
# COMPACT_ATOMS: atom_id res chain seq x y z
N MET A 1 -31.10 -19.04 7.56
CA MET A 1 -31.35 -19.20 6.11
C MET A 1 -30.15 -18.63 5.37
N ILE A 2 -29.28 -19.49 4.82
CA ILE A 2 -28.14 -19.05 4.01
C ILE A 2 -28.66 -18.85 2.59
N ASN A 3 -28.83 -17.60 2.18
CA ASN A 3 -29.01 -17.28 0.77
C ASN A 3 -27.72 -17.71 0.04
N LYS A 4 -27.77 -18.86 -0.62
CA LYS A 4 -26.79 -19.20 -1.66
C LYS A 4 -27.00 -18.21 -2.79
N GLN A 5 -26.35 -17.05 -2.73
CA GLN A 5 -26.12 -16.23 -3.91
C GLN A 5 -25.37 -17.12 -4.90
N ILE A 6 -26.04 -17.43 -6.01
CA ILE A 6 -25.41 -18.05 -7.17
C ILE A 6 -24.43 -17.01 -7.69
N LEU A 7 -23.16 -17.13 -7.29
CA LEU A 7 -22.08 -16.30 -7.81
C LEU A 7 -21.96 -16.60 -9.30
N SER A 8 -22.27 -15.61 -10.14
CA SER A 8 -21.94 -15.69 -11.56
C SER A 8 -20.43 -15.92 -11.70
N PRO A 9 -19.99 -16.78 -12.62
CA PRO A 9 -18.57 -17.02 -12.82
C PRO A 9 -17.86 -15.69 -13.12
N ASN A 10 -16.72 -15.47 -12.48
CA ASN A 10 -15.92 -14.25 -12.68
C ASN A 10 -15.50 -14.15 -14.15
N SER A 11 -15.56 -12.94 -14.71
CA SER A 11 -15.08 -12.67 -16.06
C SER A 11 -13.55 -12.80 -16.14
N LEU A 12 -13.01 -12.99 -17.34
CA LEU A 12 -11.57 -13.04 -17.55
C LEU A 12 -10.87 -11.77 -17.06
N ALA A 13 -11.49 -10.60 -17.26
CA ALA A 13 -10.97 -9.33 -16.76
C ALA A 13 -10.90 -9.29 -15.23
N GLN A 14 -11.96 -9.77 -14.55
CA GLN A 14 -11.98 -9.85 -13.08
C GLN A 14 -10.91 -10.81 -12.56
N LEU A 15 -10.73 -11.97 -13.20
CA LEU A 15 -9.69 -12.93 -12.83
C LEU A 15 -8.28 -12.38 -13.08
N ALA A 16 -8.06 -11.69 -14.19
CA ALA A 16 -6.80 -11.04 -14.51
C ALA A 16 -6.47 -9.95 -13.48
N MET A 17 -7.43 -9.08 -13.15
CA MET A 17 -7.24 -8.06 -12.12
C MET A 17 -7.02 -8.70 -10.74
N GLY A 18 -7.74 -9.77 -10.44
CA GLY A 18 -7.53 -10.58 -9.24
C GLY A 18 -6.11 -11.11 -9.13
N ALA A 19 -5.55 -11.63 -10.23
CA ALA A 19 -4.16 -12.08 -10.28
C ALA A 19 -3.15 -10.93 -10.12
N ILE A 20 -3.41 -9.76 -10.74
CA ILE A 20 -2.56 -8.57 -10.61
C ILE A 20 -2.50 -8.10 -9.15
N LEU A 21 -3.65 -8.05 -8.47
CA LEU A 21 -3.78 -7.64 -7.08
C LEU A 21 -3.45 -8.77 -6.08
N ARG A 22 -3.30 -10.00 -6.56
CA ARG A 22 -3.16 -11.24 -5.76
C ARG A 22 -4.34 -11.50 -4.81
N VAL A 23 -5.55 -11.22 -5.27
CA VAL A 23 -6.78 -11.49 -4.52
C VAL A 23 -7.52 -12.70 -5.08
N SER A 24 -8.13 -13.47 -4.19
CA SER A 24 -8.84 -14.71 -4.54
C SER A 24 -10.07 -14.97 -3.68
N ASN A 25 -10.20 -14.33 -2.52
CA ASN A 25 -11.39 -14.53 -1.69
C ASN A 25 -12.64 -13.90 -2.36
N SER A 26 -13.81 -14.45 -2.07
CA SER A 26 -15.06 -14.05 -2.71
C SER A 26 -15.47 -12.61 -2.42
N GLN A 27 -15.19 -12.11 -1.21
CA GLN A 27 -15.54 -10.74 -0.83
C GLN A 27 -14.71 -9.74 -1.63
N SER A 28 -13.38 -9.90 -1.69
CA SER A 28 -12.47 -9.11 -2.52
C SER A 28 -12.83 -9.17 -3.99
N MET A 29 -13.15 -10.36 -4.52
CA MET A 29 -13.58 -10.52 -5.91
C MET A 29 -14.91 -9.80 -6.19
N SER A 30 -15.80 -9.69 -5.21
CA SER A 30 -17.04 -8.93 -5.36
C SER A 30 -16.79 -7.44 -5.57
N HIS A 31 -15.78 -6.84 -4.93
CA HIS A 31 -15.40 -5.45 -5.18
C HIS A 31 -14.75 -5.27 -6.56
N ILE A 32 -13.92 -6.22 -7.00
CA ILE A 32 -13.40 -6.21 -8.38
C ILE A 32 -14.54 -6.27 -9.39
N SER A 33 -15.59 -7.04 -9.11
CA SER A 33 -16.73 -7.16 -10.03
C SER A 33 -17.55 -5.87 -10.22
N GLN A 34 -17.40 -4.90 -9.31
CA GLN A 34 -18.05 -3.59 -9.41
C GLN A 34 -17.33 -2.63 -10.37
N VAL A 35 -16.12 -2.98 -10.81
CA VAL A 35 -15.33 -2.18 -11.74
C VAL A 35 -15.51 -2.73 -13.15
N SER A 36 -15.72 -1.86 -14.11
CA SER A 36 -15.83 -2.28 -15.51
C SER A 36 -14.45 -2.60 -16.10
N THR A 37 -14.39 -3.38 -17.18
CA THR A 37 -13.11 -3.80 -17.77
C THR A 37 -12.26 -2.61 -18.27
N HIS A 38 -12.88 -1.53 -18.75
CA HIS A 38 -12.14 -0.36 -19.21
C HIS A 38 -11.50 0.42 -18.04
N GLU A 39 -12.22 0.54 -16.92
CA GLU A 39 -11.73 1.21 -15.70
C GLU A 39 -10.62 0.42 -14.98
N MET A 40 -10.40 -0.85 -15.32
CA MET A 40 -9.33 -1.68 -14.75
C MET A 40 -7.97 -1.45 -15.43
N VAL A 41 -7.94 -0.93 -16.66
CA VAL A 41 -6.71 -0.88 -17.48
C VAL A 41 -5.65 0.02 -16.85
N ASP A 42 -6.01 1.23 -16.44
CA ASP A 42 -5.07 2.18 -15.85
C ASP A 42 -4.57 1.72 -14.46
N PRO A 43 -5.45 1.30 -13.52
CA PRO A 43 -5.04 0.68 -12.26
C PRO A 43 -4.09 -0.51 -12.44
N ALA A 44 -4.38 -1.40 -13.40
CA ALA A 44 -3.52 -2.52 -13.72
C ALA A 44 -2.13 -2.05 -14.16
N ARG A 45 -2.05 -1.03 -15.02
CA ARG A 45 -0.78 -0.45 -15.48
C ARG A 45 0.01 0.17 -14.33
N ILE A 46 -0.66 0.86 -13.41
CA ILE A 46 -0.03 1.48 -12.23
C ILE A 46 0.62 0.41 -11.34
N VAL A 47 -0.13 -0.64 -11.01
CA VAL A 47 0.35 -1.74 -10.17
C VAL A 47 1.52 -2.48 -10.85
N GLU A 48 1.42 -2.76 -12.14
CA GLU A 48 2.51 -3.42 -12.89
C GLU A 48 3.77 -2.54 -12.99
N LYS A 49 3.64 -1.24 -13.24
CA LYS A 49 4.77 -0.30 -13.19
C LYS A 49 5.44 -0.30 -11.80
N LYS A 50 4.66 -0.31 -10.71
CA LYS A 50 5.21 -0.35 -9.35
C LYS A 50 5.92 -1.67 -9.06
N LYS A 51 5.43 -2.81 -9.57
CA LYS A 51 6.12 -4.12 -9.45
C LYS A 51 7.48 -4.11 -10.13
N GLN A 52 7.58 -3.49 -11.31
CA GLN A 52 8.82 -3.41 -12.08
C GLN A 52 9.83 -2.44 -11.44
N SER A 53 9.33 -1.36 -10.83
CA SER A 53 10.16 -0.28 -10.26
C SER A 53 9.77 0.07 -8.82
N PRO A 54 9.98 -0.84 -7.85
CA PRO A 54 9.51 -0.66 -6.47
C PRO A 54 10.16 0.52 -5.73
N HIS A 55 11.36 0.94 -6.14
CA HIS A 55 12.12 2.03 -5.51
C HIS A 55 11.85 3.40 -6.13
N ARG A 56 11.05 3.51 -7.19
CA ARG A 56 10.67 4.81 -7.75
C ARG A 56 9.54 5.38 -6.89
N GLY A 57 9.83 6.47 -6.20
CA GLY A 57 8.83 7.27 -5.50
C GLY A 57 7.77 7.71 -6.51
N LEU A 58 6.50 7.55 -6.16
CA LEU A 58 5.37 7.81 -7.05
C LEU A 58 4.76 9.19 -6.79
N PHE A 59 5.56 10.16 -6.35
CA PHE A 59 5.19 11.57 -6.43
C PHE A 59 5.32 12.03 -7.88
N ALA A 60 4.59 11.39 -8.79
CA ALA A 60 4.54 11.80 -10.17
C ALA A 60 3.68 13.05 -10.22
N SER A 61 4.29 14.22 -10.38
CA SER A 61 3.47 15.38 -10.72
C SER A 61 2.71 15.13 -12.03
N LYS A 62 1.57 15.76 -12.27
CA LYS A 62 0.88 15.79 -13.59
C LYS A 62 1.86 16.14 -14.72
N TYR A 63 2.93 16.86 -14.36
CA TYR A 63 4.01 17.31 -15.23
C TYR A 63 5.19 16.33 -15.31
N GLU A 64 5.33 15.36 -14.39
CA GLU A 64 6.43 14.38 -14.43
C GLU A 64 6.23 13.30 -15.50
N PHE A 65 5.00 13.02 -15.94
CA PHE A 65 4.77 12.03 -17.00
C PHE A 65 5.41 12.44 -18.34
N SER A 66 5.63 13.74 -18.55
CA SER A 66 6.33 14.30 -19.71
C SER A 66 7.84 14.05 -19.69
N LEU A 67 8.44 13.72 -18.53
CA LEU A 67 9.88 13.47 -18.39
C LEU A 67 10.30 12.07 -18.87
N GLU A 68 9.37 11.11 -19.00
CA GLU A 68 9.67 9.77 -19.54
C GLU A 68 9.93 9.78 -21.07
N MET A 69 9.67 10.90 -21.76
CA MET A 69 9.89 11.05 -23.21
C MET A 69 11.28 11.60 -23.58
N ILE A 70 12.14 11.93 -22.60
CA ILE A 70 13.51 12.35 -22.89
C ILE A 70 14.37 11.09 -23.04
N PRO A 71 14.90 10.78 -24.24
CA PRO A 71 15.78 9.64 -24.43
C PRO A 71 16.99 9.76 -23.51
N GLU A 72 17.36 8.65 -22.88
CA GLU A 72 18.61 8.49 -22.13
C GLU A 72 19.78 9.03 -22.98
N GLY A 73 20.34 10.19 -22.61
CA GLY A 73 21.47 10.78 -23.31
C GLY A 73 21.48 12.29 -23.55
N LYS A 74 20.49 13.06 -23.08
CA LYS A 74 20.55 14.54 -23.09
C LYS A 74 20.49 15.14 -21.69
N THR A 75 21.51 14.88 -20.90
CA THR A 75 21.77 15.56 -19.62
C THR A 75 22.62 16.80 -19.87
N ASP A 76 22.05 17.88 -20.41
CA ASP A 76 22.75 19.18 -20.49
C ASP A 76 21.86 20.40 -20.22
N ILE A 77 20.57 20.20 -19.95
CA ILE A 77 19.79 21.20 -19.22
C ILE A 77 19.77 20.66 -17.80
N GLU A 78 20.34 21.42 -16.86
CA GLU A 78 20.16 21.23 -15.43
C GLU A 78 18.66 21.21 -15.13
N GLY A 79 18.05 20.03 -15.29
CA GLY A 79 16.75 19.70 -14.77
C GLY A 79 16.89 19.68 -13.26
N LYS A 80 16.91 20.87 -12.67
CA LYS A 80 16.59 21.07 -11.26
C LYS A 80 15.14 20.64 -11.13
N ALA A 81 14.94 19.32 -11.00
CA ALA A 81 13.78 18.79 -10.32
C ALA A 81 13.61 19.66 -9.07
N CYS A 82 12.41 20.21 -8.86
CA CYS A 82 12.12 20.96 -7.65
C CYS A 82 12.70 20.18 -6.47
N ASN A 83 13.30 20.87 -5.49
CA ASN A 83 13.91 20.20 -4.36
C ASN A 83 12.76 19.78 -3.43
N ILE A 84 12.04 18.72 -3.85
CA ILE A 84 10.81 18.16 -3.26
C ILE A 84 11.05 17.69 -1.82
N ASN A 85 12.29 17.74 -1.30
CA ASN A 85 12.61 17.58 0.12
C ASN A 85 11.85 18.55 1.06
N VAL A 86 11.27 19.65 0.56
CA VAL A 86 10.38 20.52 1.38
C VAL A 86 8.96 19.95 1.52
N CYS A 87 8.56 19.02 0.64
CA CYS A 87 7.24 18.37 0.65
C CYS A 87 7.09 17.28 1.72
N ASP A 88 8.18 16.84 2.37
CA ASP A 88 8.17 15.81 3.42
C ASP A 88 7.37 16.19 4.68
N LYS A 89 6.73 17.37 4.70
CA LYS A 89 5.95 17.91 5.82
C LYS A 89 4.66 18.61 5.38
N ILE A 90 3.95 18.03 4.41
CA ILE A 90 2.55 18.41 4.14
C ILE A 90 1.67 17.60 5.09
N TYR A 91 0.85 18.29 5.88
CA TYR A 91 -0.09 17.72 6.84
C TYR A 91 -1.52 17.85 6.32
N CYS A 92 -2.46 17.09 6.88
CA CYS A 92 -3.88 17.15 6.49
C CYS A 92 -4.46 18.58 6.52
N ASP A 93 -4.03 19.40 7.49
CA ASP A 93 -4.47 20.80 7.60
C ASP A 93 -4.03 21.67 6.43
N ASP A 94 -2.93 21.31 5.77
CA ASP A 94 -2.42 22.04 4.62
C ASP A 94 -3.31 21.87 3.38
N TYR A 95 -4.12 20.81 3.33
CA TYR A 95 -5.04 20.58 2.21
C TYR A 95 -6.29 21.46 2.26
N LYS A 96 -6.67 22.00 3.43
CA LYS A 96 -7.90 22.81 3.63
C LYS A 96 -8.13 23.94 2.60
N PRO A 97 -7.10 24.62 2.07
CA PRO A 97 -7.28 25.65 1.04
C PRO A 97 -7.67 25.10 -0.34
N LEU A 98 -7.64 23.77 -0.56
CA LEU A 98 -7.86 23.14 -1.87
C LEU A 98 -9.33 22.74 -2.07
N CYS A 99 -9.80 22.81 -3.31
CA CYS A 99 -11.17 22.44 -3.69
C CYS A 99 -11.47 20.93 -3.53
N PHE A 100 -10.44 20.08 -3.48
CA PHE A 100 -10.51 18.62 -3.28
C PHE A 100 -9.89 18.17 -1.93
N SER A 101 -9.94 19.05 -0.93
CA SER A 101 -9.27 18.83 0.36
C SER A 101 -9.73 17.58 1.11
N GLU A 102 -11.03 17.26 1.08
CA GLU A 102 -11.59 16.11 1.80
C GLU A 102 -11.05 14.79 1.25
N GLY A 103 -11.09 14.58 -0.08
CA GLY A 103 -10.54 13.38 -0.72
C GLY A 103 -9.03 13.20 -0.47
N LEU A 104 -8.26 14.29 -0.46
CA LEU A 104 -6.82 14.24 -0.14
C LEU A 104 -6.57 13.87 1.33
N ILE A 105 -7.35 14.41 2.26
CA ILE A 105 -7.27 14.06 3.68
C ILE A 105 -7.64 12.58 3.90
N GLU A 106 -8.66 12.09 3.21
CA GLU A 106 -9.07 10.69 3.24
C GLU A 106 -7.97 9.76 2.70
N LEU A 107 -7.39 10.08 1.54
CA LEU A 107 -6.28 9.34 0.95
C LEU A 107 -5.06 9.32 1.87
N GLU A 108 -4.66 10.45 2.45
CA GLU A 108 -3.52 10.52 3.37
C GLU A 108 -3.76 9.74 4.66
N THR A 109 -4.99 9.80 5.19
CA THR A 109 -5.39 9.03 6.38
C THR A 109 -5.38 7.53 6.09
N CYS A 110 -5.87 7.12 4.92
CA CYS A 110 -5.84 5.73 4.46
C CYS A 110 -4.40 5.24 4.25
N ARG A 111 -3.57 6.05 3.56
CA ARG A 111 -2.14 5.79 3.36
C ARG A 111 -1.43 5.57 4.69
N SER A 112 -1.61 6.47 5.65
CA SER A 112 -1.01 6.36 6.99
C SER A 112 -1.41 5.06 7.70
N ALA A 113 -2.68 4.65 7.62
CA ALA A 113 -3.15 3.41 8.22
C ALA A 113 -2.53 2.16 7.56
N ILE A 114 -2.36 2.16 6.23
CA ILE A 114 -1.69 1.07 5.50
C ILE A 114 -0.18 1.04 5.82
N GLU A 115 0.46 2.19 5.95
CA GLU A 115 1.86 2.29 6.38
C GLU A 115 2.05 1.74 7.80
N GLU A 116 1.09 1.96 8.70
CA GLU A 116 1.09 1.37 10.03
C GLU A 116 0.98 -0.16 9.99
N VAL A 117 0.14 -0.70 9.09
CA VAL A 117 0.05 -2.15 8.82
C VAL A 117 1.40 -2.69 8.34
N LEU A 118 2.02 -2.03 7.36
CA LEU A 118 3.33 -2.42 6.81
C LEU A 118 4.43 -2.37 7.88
N SER A 119 4.47 -1.30 8.67
CA SER A 119 5.42 -1.11 9.77
C SER A 119 5.24 -2.17 10.86
N THR A 120 4.01 -2.47 11.24
CA THR A 120 3.69 -3.51 12.23
C THR A 120 4.10 -4.89 11.73
N ALA A 121 3.83 -5.21 10.47
CA ALA A 121 4.27 -6.47 9.88
C ALA A 121 5.80 -6.58 9.81
N LYS A 122 6.47 -5.53 9.36
CA LYS A 122 7.94 -5.49 9.25
C LYS A 122 8.63 -5.55 10.60
N SER A 123 8.12 -4.86 11.61
CA SER A 123 8.78 -4.75 12.93
C SER A 123 8.39 -5.88 13.89
N GLN A 124 7.20 -6.46 13.75
CA GLN A 124 6.67 -7.46 14.67
C GLN A 124 6.51 -8.83 14.02
N LEU A 125 5.72 -8.95 12.95
CA LEU A 125 5.48 -10.27 12.32
C LEU A 125 6.75 -10.90 11.75
N SER A 126 7.64 -10.11 11.15
CA SER A 126 8.88 -10.61 10.56
C SER A 126 9.82 -11.26 11.59
N LYS A 127 9.76 -10.84 12.86
CA LYS A 127 10.53 -11.45 13.96
C LYS A 127 10.09 -12.89 14.26
N TYR A 128 8.86 -13.21 13.89
CA TYR A 128 8.23 -14.51 14.09
C TYR A 128 8.16 -15.31 12.78
N LEU A 129 8.97 -14.94 11.78
CA LEU A 129 9.17 -15.75 10.60
C LEU A 129 10.46 -16.57 10.75
N PRO A 130 10.48 -17.81 10.24
CA PRO A 130 11.66 -18.65 10.30
C PRO A 130 12.82 -17.94 9.60
N SER A 131 13.98 -17.90 10.26
CA SER A 131 15.21 -17.34 9.68
C SER A 131 16.30 -18.41 9.65
N ASN A 132 17.10 -18.41 8.58
CA ASN A 132 18.23 -19.35 8.42
C ASN A 132 19.37 -19.10 9.43
N ARG A 133 19.22 -18.15 10.36
CA ARG A 133 20.27 -17.74 11.31
C ARG A 133 20.75 -18.88 12.21
N ASN A 134 19.93 -19.92 12.39
CA ASN A 134 20.23 -21.06 13.27
C ASN A 134 20.36 -22.40 12.53
N GLU A 135 20.56 -22.38 11.21
CA GLU A 135 20.70 -23.59 10.36
C GLU A 135 21.82 -24.53 10.90
N ASN A 136 22.89 -23.95 11.44
CA ASN A 136 24.03 -24.70 12.01
C ASN A 136 23.69 -25.53 13.26
N TYR A 137 22.66 -25.15 14.02
CA TYR A 137 22.33 -25.80 15.29
C TYR A 137 21.08 -26.69 15.18
N TRP A 138 20.04 -26.21 14.49
CA TRP A 138 18.76 -26.91 14.39
C TRP A 138 18.56 -27.60 13.06
N GLY A 139 19.48 -27.46 12.09
CA GLY A 139 19.36 -28.02 10.75
C GLY A 139 19.14 -29.53 10.68
N VAL A 140 19.54 -30.27 11.72
CA VAL A 140 19.34 -31.72 11.84
C VAL A 140 17.96 -32.11 12.42
N HIS A 141 17.26 -31.18 13.07
CA HIS A 141 15.99 -31.42 13.74
C HIS A 141 14.86 -31.56 12.70
N PRO A 142 14.07 -32.64 12.69
CA PRO A 142 13.08 -32.89 11.62
C PRO A 142 11.98 -31.81 11.58
N ILE A 143 11.54 -31.28 12.72
CA ILE A 143 10.59 -30.14 12.77
C ILE A 143 11.23 -28.84 12.27
N TYR A 144 12.53 -28.57 12.53
CA TYR A 144 13.22 -27.42 11.94
C TYR A 144 13.28 -27.54 10.42
N GLN A 145 13.64 -28.73 9.90
CA GLN A 145 13.66 -29.02 8.47
C GLN A 145 12.28 -28.83 7.85
N LEU A 146 11.22 -29.27 8.54
CA LEU A 146 9.83 -29.09 8.13
C LEU A 146 9.45 -27.61 8.03
N VAL A 147 9.71 -26.83 9.08
CA VAL A 147 9.36 -25.40 9.13
C VAL A 147 10.23 -24.59 8.18
N ASN A 148 11.55 -24.81 8.12
CA ASN A 148 12.48 -23.99 7.36
C ASN A 148 12.78 -24.55 5.95
N ASN A 149 11.99 -25.49 5.43
CA ASN A 149 12.23 -26.07 4.12
C ASN A 149 12.21 -24.98 3.02
N LYS A 150 13.36 -24.78 2.37
CA LYS A 150 13.54 -23.83 1.25
C LYS A 150 12.83 -24.30 -0.04
N TYR A 151 12.48 -25.59 -0.15
CA TYR A 151 12.05 -26.25 -1.40
C TYR A 151 10.56 -26.62 -1.50
N GLY A 152 9.73 -26.30 -0.50
CA GLY A 152 8.31 -26.68 -0.54
C GLY A 152 7.40 -25.61 0.01
N SER A 153 6.56 -25.02 -0.85
CA SER A 153 5.43 -24.17 -0.46
C SER A 153 4.36 -24.94 0.32
N ASP A 154 4.41 -26.27 0.32
CA ASP A 154 3.44 -27.15 0.97
C ASP A 154 4.04 -27.81 2.22
N ILE A 155 3.96 -27.10 3.36
CA ILE A 155 4.42 -27.60 4.65
C ILE A 155 3.64 -28.84 5.11
N ILE A 156 2.40 -29.01 4.65
CA ILE A 156 1.54 -30.13 5.06
C ILE A 156 2.01 -31.41 4.39
N ARG A 157 2.29 -31.36 3.08
CA ARG A 157 2.87 -32.51 2.37
C ARG A 157 4.21 -32.92 2.95
N ASN A 158 5.08 -31.96 3.27
CA ASN A 158 6.36 -32.24 3.92
C ASN A 158 6.20 -32.88 5.30
N TYR A 159 5.15 -32.53 6.04
CA TYR A 159 4.83 -33.17 7.32
C TYR A 159 4.47 -34.64 7.12
N GLN A 160 3.68 -34.97 6.10
CA GLN A 160 3.31 -36.37 5.80
C GLN A 160 4.54 -37.24 5.52
N GLU A 161 5.57 -36.69 4.87
CA GLU A 161 6.84 -37.39 4.61
C GLU A 161 7.68 -37.59 5.88
N LEU A 162 7.65 -36.62 6.80
CA LEU A 162 8.44 -36.62 8.04
C LEU A 162 7.68 -37.15 9.27
N GLU A 163 6.39 -37.47 9.13
CA GLU A 163 5.47 -37.74 10.23
C GLU A 163 6.01 -38.79 11.20
N LYS A 164 6.41 -39.96 10.69
CA LYS A 164 6.94 -41.04 11.51
C LYS A 164 8.16 -40.62 12.33
N ARG A 165 9.06 -39.82 11.72
CA ARG A 165 10.29 -39.32 12.36
C ARG A 165 10.01 -38.24 13.39
N ILE A 166 8.99 -37.41 13.17
CA ILE A 166 8.56 -36.37 14.12
C ILE A 166 7.84 -36.99 15.32
N LEU A 167 6.95 -37.95 15.07
CA LEU A 167 6.19 -38.62 16.14
C LEU A 167 7.06 -39.54 17.00
N SER A 168 8.18 -40.05 16.46
CA SER A 168 9.16 -40.83 17.23
C SER A 168 10.08 -39.99 18.13
N LEU A 169 10.01 -38.66 18.07
CA LEU A 169 10.86 -37.81 18.93
C LEU A 169 10.48 -37.96 20.41
N PRO A 170 11.46 -38.11 21.31
CA PRO A 170 11.22 -38.16 22.75
C PRO A 170 10.61 -36.84 23.26
N GLU A 171 9.67 -36.92 24.20
CA GLU A 171 9.12 -35.74 24.87
C GLU A 171 10.16 -35.07 25.77
N GLU A 172 10.06 -33.75 25.92
CA GLU A 172 10.98 -33.02 26.81
C GLU A 172 10.93 -33.57 28.25
N PRO A 173 12.09 -33.78 28.89
CA PRO A 173 12.11 -34.19 30.28
C PRO A 173 11.41 -33.12 31.14
N PRO A 174 10.59 -33.52 32.13
CA PRO A 174 9.95 -32.57 33.04
C PRO A 174 11.03 -31.76 33.75
N LEU A 175 10.76 -30.46 33.94
CA LEU A 175 11.64 -29.54 34.67
C LEU A 175 11.76 -29.96 36.14
N CYS A 176 12.59 -30.98 36.42
CA CYS A 176 12.91 -31.38 37.78
C CYS A 176 13.86 -30.36 38.40
N SER A 177 13.27 -29.46 39.20
CA SER A 177 13.87 -28.64 40.25
C SER A 177 14.88 -27.55 39.84
N PRO A 178 14.90 -26.40 40.56
CA PRO A 178 15.85 -25.32 40.36
C PRO A 178 17.19 -25.70 41.02
N SER A 179 17.88 -26.71 40.51
CA SER A 179 19.24 -27.02 40.97
C SER A 179 20.26 -26.69 39.89
N SER A 180 20.96 -25.59 40.15
CA SER A 180 22.16 -25.09 39.48
C SER A 180 21.99 -24.51 38.07
N GLU A 181 22.29 -23.22 37.99
CA GLU A 181 22.80 -22.54 36.82
C GLU A 181 24.09 -23.23 36.34
N GLN A 182 23.98 -24.37 35.68
CA GLN A 182 25.10 -24.85 34.86
C GLN A 182 25.05 -24.15 33.51
N LYS A 183 25.75 -23.01 33.46
CA LYS A 183 26.40 -22.49 32.26
C LYS A 183 27.52 -23.46 31.87
N THR A 184 27.18 -24.58 31.25
CA THR A 184 28.15 -25.41 30.51
C THR A 184 27.71 -25.45 29.07
N GLY A 185 28.63 -25.05 28.19
CA GLY A 185 28.41 -24.71 26.78
C GLY A 185 28.49 -25.89 25.82
N ASP A 186 28.08 -27.09 26.21
CA ASP A 186 28.05 -28.26 25.32
C ASP A 186 26.63 -28.84 25.28
N TYR A 187 25.92 -28.67 24.16
CA TYR A 187 24.53 -29.10 24.00
C TYR A 187 24.31 -29.93 22.73
N PRO A 188 24.31 -31.28 22.82
CA PRO A 188 23.77 -32.17 21.77
C PRO A 188 22.38 -32.74 22.11
N ASP A 189 22.05 -32.98 23.38
CA ASP A 189 20.92 -33.87 23.73
C ASP A 189 19.54 -33.20 23.68
N SER A 190 19.44 -31.88 23.92
CA SER A 190 18.15 -31.16 23.91
C SER A 190 17.60 -30.91 22.50
N ILE A 191 18.45 -31.01 21.47
CA ILE A 191 18.09 -30.86 20.04
C ILE A 191 17.33 -32.10 19.53
N LEU A 192 17.41 -33.22 20.24
CA LEU A 192 16.76 -34.48 19.84
C LEU A 192 15.34 -34.66 20.39
N HIS A 193 14.85 -33.71 21.19
CA HIS A 193 13.52 -33.78 21.80
C HIS A 193 12.44 -33.11 20.94
N TYR A 194 11.19 -33.55 21.13
CA TYR A 194 10.04 -32.93 20.49
C TYR A 194 9.89 -31.48 20.94
N ARG A 195 9.69 -30.60 19.96
CA ARG A 195 9.34 -29.19 20.14
C ARG A 195 8.11 -28.89 19.31
N ASP A 196 7.19 -28.08 19.81
CA ASP A 196 6.08 -27.61 19.00
C ASP A 196 6.59 -26.90 17.73
N PRO A 197 6.00 -27.11 16.53
CA PRO A 197 6.43 -26.40 15.32
C PRO A 197 6.47 -24.88 15.48
N LEU A 198 5.59 -24.29 16.28
CA LEU A 198 5.57 -22.85 16.55
C LEU A 198 6.83 -22.36 17.28
N CYS A 199 7.54 -23.22 18.01
CA CYS A 199 8.81 -22.85 18.62
C CYS A 199 9.82 -22.40 17.57
N PHE A 200 9.78 -22.96 16.37
CA PHE A 200 10.71 -22.64 15.27
C PHE A 200 10.43 -21.32 14.55
N LEU A 201 9.39 -20.57 14.97
CA LEU A 201 9.14 -19.22 14.48
C LEU A 201 9.93 -18.15 15.25
N ASN A 202 10.36 -18.42 16.48
CA ASN A 202 11.04 -17.44 17.33
C ASN A 202 12.24 -18.06 18.04
N THR A 203 13.41 -17.43 17.91
CA THR A 203 14.63 -17.85 18.61
C THR A 203 14.44 -17.92 20.11
N ASP A 204 13.75 -16.96 20.73
CA ASP A 204 13.52 -16.95 22.18
C ASP A 204 12.66 -18.13 22.62
N CYS A 205 11.76 -18.59 21.74
CA CYS A 205 10.92 -19.75 21.98
C CYS A 205 11.73 -21.06 21.88
N LEU A 206 12.65 -21.15 20.91
CA LEU A 206 13.58 -22.28 20.74
C LEU A 206 14.51 -22.46 21.94
N TRP A 207 15.03 -21.36 22.48
CA TRP A 207 16.00 -21.39 23.58
C TRP A 207 15.34 -21.40 24.96
N SER A 208 14.01 -21.26 25.03
CA SER A 208 13.30 -21.24 26.29
C SER A 208 13.30 -22.61 26.95
N LYS A 209 13.80 -22.66 28.19
CA LYS A 209 13.64 -23.84 29.06
C LYS A 209 12.24 -23.93 29.68
N ARG A 210 11.36 -22.95 29.46
CA ARG A 210 10.00 -22.94 30.02
C ARG A 210 9.08 -23.75 29.11
N SER A 211 8.44 -24.77 29.68
CA SER A 211 7.37 -25.51 29.02
C SER A 211 6.26 -24.55 28.55
N GLY A 212 5.82 -24.68 27.29
CA GLY A 212 4.73 -23.87 26.74
C GLY A 212 5.11 -22.45 26.31
N SER A 213 6.40 -22.18 26.06
CA SER A 213 6.88 -20.89 25.50
C SER A 213 6.15 -20.47 24.21
N HIS A 214 5.72 -21.42 23.38
CA HIS A 214 4.94 -21.15 22.16
C HIS A 214 3.57 -20.53 22.44
N TYR A 215 2.99 -20.67 23.64
CA TYR A 215 1.76 -19.95 24.00
C TYR A 215 1.98 -18.46 24.21
N VAL A 216 3.18 -18.05 24.61
CA VAL A 216 3.55 -16.61 24.64
C VAL A 216 3.58 -16.08 23.21
N LEU A 217 4.18 -16.83 22.28
CA LEU A 217 4.18 -16.50 20.86
C LEU A 217 2.76 -16.37 20.29
N ILE A 218 1.86 -17.31 20.61
CA ILE A 218 0.45 -17.25 20.19
C ILE A 218 -0.20 -15.96 20.70
N GLY A 219 0.02 -15.61 21.98
CA GLY A 219 -0.46 -14.36 22.56
C GLY A 219 0.05 -13.13 21.82
N SER A 220 1.35 -13.07 21.53
CA SER A 220 1.97 -11.98 20.76
C SER A 220 1.38 -11.89 19.35
N LEU A 221 1.28 -13.01 18.62
CA LEU A 221 0.67 -13.03 17.29
C LEU A 221 -0.77 -12.55 17.32
N SER A 222 -1.55 -12.92 18.34
CA SER A 222 -2.95 -12.52 18.50
C SER A 222 -3.09 -11.00 18.66
N ILE A 223 -2.19 -10.37 19.42
CA ILE A 223 -2.14 -8.91 19.59
C ILE A 223 -1.84 -8.24 18.24
N TYR A 224 -0.82 -8.70 17.51
CA TYR A 224 -0.44 -8.10 16.23
C TYR A 224 -1.50 -8.31 15.14
N THR A 225 -2.15 -9.48 15.09
CA THR A 225 -3.27 -9.70 14.16
C THR A 225 -4.43 -8.75 14.44
N SER A 226 -4.66 -8.40 15.70
CA SER A 226 -5.72 -7.46 16.09
C SER A 226 -5.39 -6.03 15.69
N LEU A 227 -4.16 -5.58 15.95
CA LEU A 227 -3.65 -4.25 15.54
C LEU A 227 -3.68 -4.06 14.02
N ILE A 228 -3.24 -5.07 13.27
CA ILE A 228 -3.28 -5.01 11.81
C ILE A 228 -4.73 -4.97 11.32
N ARG A 229 -5.61 -5.79 11.89
CA ARG A 229 -7.03 -5.81 11.53
C ARG A 229 -7.69 -4.46 11.75
N GLU A 230 -7.43 -3.80 12.88
CA GLU A 230 -8.00 -2.48 13.19
C GLU A 230 -7.62 -1.43 12.13
N ASN A 231 -6.34 -1.38 11.75
CA ASN A 231 -5.87 -0.47 10.71
C ASN A 231 -6.40 -0.81 9.31
N LEU A 232 -6.59 -2.10 9.00
CA LEU A 232 -7.26 -2.53 7.76
C LEU A 232 -8.74 -2.12 7.77
N ASP A 233 -9.45 -2.31 8.88
CA ASP A 233 -10.85 -1.92 9.05
C ASP A 233 -11.02 -0.40 8.87
N LYS A 234 -10.12 0.39 9.46
CA LYS A 234 -10.06 1.84 9.27
C LYS A 234 -9.85 2.21 7.80
N SER A 235 -8.89 1.58 7.13
CA SER A 235 -8.56 1.86 5.72
C SER A 235 -9.73 1.52 4.78
N VAL A 236 -10.39 0.38 5.00
CA VAL A 236 -11.57 -0.04 4.23
C VAL A 236 -12.72 0.95 4.43
N LEU A 237 -13.01 1.33 5.68
CA LEU A 237 -14.10 2.24 6.01
C LEU A 237 -13.92 3.63 5.37
N ILE A 238 -12.68 4.15 5.33
CA ILE A 238 -12.37 5.42 4.66
C ILE A 238 -12.69 5.32 3.17
N LEU A 239 -12.19 4.28 2.49
CA LEU A 239 -12.35 4.13 1.05
C LEU A 239 -13.80 3.78 0.62
N GLU A 240 -14.55 3.04 1.45
CA GLU A 240 -15.95 2.70 1.16
C GLU A 240 -16.89 3.90 1.31
N ASN A 241 -16.58 4.83 2.21
CA ASN A 241 -17.40 6.01 2.47
C ASN A 241 -17.00 7.23 1.62
N SER A 242 -15.82 7.20 1.00
CA SER A 242 -15.34 8.31 0.19
C SER A 242 -16.21 8.54 -1.04
N THR A 243 -16.62 9.79 -1.25
CA THR A 243 -17.29 10.25 -2.48
C THR A 243 -16.35 10.96 -3.43
N GLU A 244 -15.20 11.41 -2.93
CA GLU A 244 -14.24 12.25 -3.66
C GLU A 244 -13.20 11.42 -4.42
N ILE A 245 -12.94 10.18 -3.99
CA ILE A 245 -11.98 9.30 -4.62
C ILE A 245 -12.68 8.48 -5.72
N PRO A 246 -12.07 8.31 -6.92
CA PRO A 246 -12.64 7.50 -7.98
C PRO A 246 -13.04 6.10 -7.52
N LYS A 247 -14.30 5.72 -7.79
CA LYS A 247 -14.90 4.47 -7.30
C LYS A 247 -14.12 3.22 -7.70
N ASN A 248 -13.55 3.20 -8.90
CA ASN A 248 -12.71 2.09 -9.37
C ASN A 248 -11.46 1.93 -8.49
N ILE A 249 -10.81 3.02 -8.10
CA ILE A 249 -9.64 3.01 -7.22
C ILE A 249 -10.02 2.52 -5.83
N CYS A 250 -11.09 3.07 -5.23
CA CYS A 250 -11.61 2.59 -3.96
C CYS A 250 -11.91 1.09 -4.00
N SER A 251 -12.64 0.62 -5.02
CA SER A 251 -13.02 -0.78 -5.15
C SER A 251 -11.82 -1.72 -5.24
N LEU A 252 -10.79 -1.37 -6.02
CA LEU A 252 -9.59 -2.20 -6.22
C LEU A 252 -8.66 -2.17 -4.99
N ALA A 253 -8.52 -1.01 -4.34
CA ALA A 253 -7.77 -0.89 -3.09
C ALA A 253 -8.46 -1.66 -1.96
N VAL A 254 -9.77 -1.50 -1.78
CA VAL A 254 -10.59 -2.25 -0.82
C VAL A 254 -10.50 -3.75 -1.08
N ALA A 255 -10.56 -4.20 -2.34
CA ALA A 255 -10.38 -5.62 -2.66
C ALA A 255 -9.06 -6.17 -2.12
N SER A 256 -7.96 -5.42 -2.27
CA SER A 256 -6.63 -5.80 -1.76
C SER A 256 -6.58 -5.82 -0.23
N LEU A 257 -7.16 -4.83 0.43
CA LEU A 257 -7.22 -4.75 1.91
C LEU A 257 -8.06 -5.88 2.50
N LEU A 258 -9.21 -6.18 1.90
CA LEU A 258 -10.09 -7.27 2.31
C LEU A 258 -9.43 -8.65 2.15
N GLN A 259 -8.52 -8.81 1.18
CA GLN A 259 -7.75 -10.05 1.03
C GLN A 259 -6.87 -10.30 2.25
N VAL A 260 -6.12 -9.29 2.68
CA VAL A 260 -5.29 -9.38 3.87
C VAL A 260 -6.16 -9.58 5.12
N LYS A 261 -7.25 -8.82 5.25
CA LYS A 261 -8.17 -8.91 6.38
C LYS A 261 -8.76 -10.32 6.53
N HIS A 262 -9.17 -10.93 5.42
CA HIS A 262 -9.69 -12.29 5.41
C HIS A 262 -8.67 -13.28 5.99
N THR A 263 -7.44 -13.28 5.45
CA THR A 263 -6.38 -14.19 5.89
C THR A 263 -5.99 -13.94 7.36
N ILE A 264 -6.03 -12.68 7.82
CA ILE A 264 -5.78 -12.33 9.23
C ILE A 264 -6.88 -12.85 10.15
N CYS A 265 -8.15 -12.76 9.75
CA CYS A 265 -9.26 -13.32 10.52
C CYS A 265 -9.15 -14.85 10.62
N GLU A 266 -8.76 -15.53 9.55
CA GLU A 266 -8.48 -16.97 9.56
C GLU A 266 -7.34 -17.31 10.53
N LEU A 267 -6.23 -16.55 10.49
CA LEU A 267 -5.12 -16.72 11.42
C LEU A 267 -5.56 -16.49 12.88
N GLY A 268 -6.33 -15.44 13.14
CA GLY A 268 -6.87 -15.12 14.48
C GLY A 268 -7.77 -16.21 15.04
N ALA A 269 -8.60 -16.83 14.19
CA ALA A 269 -9.43 -17.97 14.57
C ALA A 269 -8.57 -19.18 14.97
N LEU A 270 -7.54 -19.53 14.18
CA LEU A 270 -6.61 -20.62 14.53
C LEU A 270 -5.84 -20.34 15.82
N LEU A 271 -5.37 -19.11 16.03
CA LEU A 271 -4.67 -18.72 17.25
C LEU A 271 -5.58 -18.87 18.49
N SER A 272 -6.85 -18.51 18.36
CA SER A 272 -7.85 -18.63 19.43
C SER A 272 -8.18 -20.09 19.75
N ILE A 273 -8.39 -20.93 18.73
CA ILE A 273 -8.56 -22.38 18.90
C ILE A 273 -7.35 -22.95 19.64
N ARG A 274 -6.13 -22.65 19.16
CA ARG A 274 -4.90 -23.15 19.74
C ARG A 274 -4.71 -22.70 21.19
N SER A 275 -4.99 -21.43 21.49
CA SER A 275 -4.89 -20.86 22.84
C SER A 275 -5.86 -21.54 23.82
N SER A 276 -7.09 -21.83 23.39
CA SER A 276 -8.11 -22.47 24.24
C SER A 276 -7.75 -23.90 24.68
N ARG A 277 -6.91 -24.61 23.92
CA ARG A 277 -6.40 -25.95 24.28
C ARG A 277 -5.37 -25.92 25.41
N ARG A 278 -4.81 -24.75 25.73
CA ARG A 278 -3.98 -24.55 26.93
C ARG A 278 -4.81 -24.63 28.22
N SER A 279 -6.00 -24.02 28.21
CA SER A 279 -6.89 -23.93 29.37
C SER A 279 -7.72 -25.19 29.58
N ASN A 280 -8.05 -25.91 28.50
CA ASN A 280 -8.84 -27.13 28.54
C ASN A 280 -7.91 -28.35 28.43
N SER A 281 -7.37 -28.82 29.55
CA SER A 281 -6.68 -30.12 29.72
C SER A 281 -6.07 -30.71 28.43
N ILE A 282 -4.81 -30.34 28.14
CA ILE A 282 -3.96 -30.85 27.04
C ILE A 282 -4.00 -32.40 26.93
N ALA A 283 -4.36 -33.11 28.00
CA ALA A 283 -4.41 -34.57 28.09
C ALA A 283 -5.30 -35.28 27.05
N ASN A 284 -6.25 -34.60 26.40
CA ASN A 284 -7.21 -35.24 25.48
C ASN A 284 -7.00 -34.91 23.99
N THR A 285 -6.07 -34.01 23.63
CA THR A 285 -5.83 -33.69 22.21
C THR A 285 -4.67 -34.54 21.66
N PRO A 286 -4.86 -35.29 20.56
CA PRO A 286 -3.77 -36.00 19.89
C PRO A 286 -2.63 -35.07 19.47
N LYS A 287 -1.38 -35.52 19.68
CA LYS A 287 -0.16 -34.81 19.28
C LYS A 287 -0.16 -34.43 17.80
N THR A 288 -0.69 -35.29 16.93
CA THR A 288 -0.82 -35.05 15.48
C THR A 288 -1.73 -33.86 15.17
N GLU A 289 -2.87 -33.76 15.84
CA GLU A 289 -3.79 -32.62 15.71
C GLU A 289 -3.10 -31.33 16.17
N LEU A 290 -2.35 -31.41 17.28
CA LEU A 290 -1.61 -30.26 17.77
C LEU A 290 -0.53 -29.80 16.80
N ILE A 291 0.20 -30.72 16.16
CA ILE A 291 1.20 -30.39 15.14
C ILE A 291 0.53 -29.73 13.94
N MET A 292 -0.58 -30.29 13.45
CA MET A 292 -1.29 -29.77 12.28
C MET A 292 -1.79 -28.33 12.49
N GLU A 293 -2.37 -28.02 13.65
CA GLU A 293 -2.77 -26.65 13.98
C GLU A 293 -1.58 -25.68 13.94
N SER A 294 -0.45 -26.06 14.53
CA SER A 294 0.77 -25.26 14.52
C SER A 294 1.29 -25.01 13.10
N LEU A 295 1.27 -26.02 12.23
CA LEU A 295 1.69 -25.89 10.82
C LEU A 295 0.73 -25.01 10.01
N LEU A 296 -0.57 -25.07 10.26
CA LEU A 296 -1.55 -24.19 9.64
C LEU A 296 -1.34 -22.73 10.06
N ILE A 297 -1.08 -22.47 11.36
CA ILE A 297 -0.74 -21.14 11.87
C ILE A 297 0.53 -20.62 11.17
N ILE A 298 1.58 -21.43 11.05
CA ILE A 298 2.82 -21.05 10.36
C ILE A 298 2.54 -20.68 8.89
N THR A 299 1.74 -21.50 8.20
CA THR A 299 1.39 -21.29 6.78
C THR A 299 0.62 -19.99 6.59
N LEU A 300 -0.41 -19.76 7.40
CA LEU A 300 -1.20 -18.53 7.34
C LEU A 300 -0.37 -17.31 7.74
N ALA A 301 0.49 -17.40 8.75
CA ALA A 301 1.35 -16.28 9.13
C ALA A 301 2.29 -15.85 7.99
N ARG A 302 2.86 -16.81 7.24
CA ARG A 302 3.65 -16.52 6.04
C ARG A 302 2.81 -15.88 4.94
N LYS A 303 1.61 -16.41 4.72
CA LYS A 303 0.67 -15.87 3.72
C LYS A 303 0.29 -14.43 4.06
N VAL A 304 -0.10 -14.15 5.31
CA VAL A 304 -0.39 -12.80 5.81
C VAL A 304 0.79 -11.87 5.58
N HIS A 305 2.01 -12.27 5.95
CA HIS A 305 3.18 -11.43 5.74
C HIS A 305 3.44 -11.12 4.26
N ALA A 306 3.28 -12.11 3.37
CA ALA A 306 3.43 -11.93 1.93
C ALA A 306 2.34 -11.01 1.35
N GLU A 307 1.08 -11.19 1.77
CA GLU A 307 -0.04 -10.35 1.34
C GLU A 307 0.10 -8.91 1.84
N ILE A 308 0.49 -8.70 3.11
CA ILE A 308 0.77 -7.35 3.66
C ILE A 308 1.90 -6.69 2.89
N SER A 309 3.01 -7.39 2.64
CA SER A 309 4.14 -6.83 1.87
C SER A 309 3.70 -6.38 0.48
N ASN A 310 2.73 -7.08 -0.12
CA ASN A 310 2.18 -6.78 -1.43
C ASN A 310 1.28 -5.52 -1.44
N LEU A 311 0.71 -5.10 -0.31
CA LEU A 311 -0.10 -3.87 -0.23
C LEU A 311 0.66 -2.63 -0.68
N SER A 312 1.99 -2.59 -0.48
CA SER A 312 2.84 -1.49 -0.95
C SER A 312 2.87 -1.34 -2.46
N VAL A 313 2.62 -2.42 -3.19
CA VAL A 313 2.66 -2.47 -4.66
C VAL A 313 1.26 -2.47 -5.26
N THR A 314 0.24 -2.83 -4.47
CA THR A 314 -1.16 -2.82 -4.90
C THR A 314 -1.90 -1.60 -4.33
N ALA A 315 -2.45 -1.70 -3.12
CA ALA A 315 -3.31 -0.67 -2.53
C ALA A 315 -2.62 0.69 -2.40
N LEU A 316 -1.39 0.74 -1.86
CA LEU A 316 -0.65 2.00 -1.76
C LEU A 316 -0.31 2.58 -3.12
N ALA A 317 0.07 1.76 -4.11
CA ALA A 317 0.36 2.27 -5.45
C ALA A 317 -0.86 2.96 -6.09
N LEU A 318 -2.06 2.42 -5.84
CA LEU A 318 -3.31 3.02 -6.30
C LEU A 318 -3.66 4.29 -5.53
N ILE A 319 -3.50 4.28 -4.20
CA ILE A 319 -3.75 5.45 -3.34
C ILE A 319 -2.78 6.58 -3.67
N ASP A 320 -1.48 6.30 -3.73
CA ASP A 320 -0.43 7.27 -4.04
C ASP A 320 -0.64 7.89 -5.43
N HIS A 321 -1.08 7.10 -6.41
CA HIS A 321 -1.38 7.63 -7.75
C HIS A 321 -2.55 8.61 -7.76
N ASN A 322 -3.50 8.48 -6.83
CA ASN A 322 -4.66 9.35 -6.72
C ASN A 322 -4.46 10.46 -5.68
N ASN A 323 -3.47 10.35 -4.81
CA ASN A 323 -3.03 11.40 -3.89
C ASN A 323 -2.11 12.41 -4.61
N PHE A 324 -2.48 12.74 -5.84
CA PHE A 324 -1.71 13.61 -6.70
C PHE A 324 -2.03 15.08 -6.41
N LEU A 325 -1.02 15.88 -6.11
CA LEU A 325 -1.14 17.33 -5.94
C LEU A 325 -0.59 18.06 -7.16
N SER A 326 -1.43 18.87 -7.80
CA SER A 326 -0.98 19.78 -8.84
C SER A 326 0.11 20.72 -8.29
N LEU A 327 1.05 21.15 -9.14
CA LEU A 327 2.07 22.12 -8.71
C LEU A 327 1.41 23.45 -8.33
N GLU A 328 0.26 23.76 -8.93
CA GLU A 328 -0.60 24.90 -8.62
C GLU A 328 -1.17 24.81 -7.20
N ASP A 329 -1.63 23.63 -6.81
CA ASP A 329 -2.13 23.40 -5.45
C ASP A 329 -0.99 23.40 -4.43
N LEU A 330 0.18 22.87 -4.79
CA LEU A 330 1.39 22.99 -3.98
C LEU A 330 1.81 24.45 -3.77
N LEU A 331 1.70 25.30 -4.80
CA LEU A 331 1.91 26.75 -4.68
C LEU A 331 0.96 27.35 -3.64
N LYS A 332 -0.34 27.05 -3.73
CA LYS A 332 -1.34 27.54 -2.75
C LYS A 332 -0.98 27.11 -1.32
N ILE A 333 -0.56 25.85 -1.13
CA ILE A 333 -0.13 25.33 0.17
C ILE A 333 1.08 26.12 0.70
N PHE A 334 2.13 26.27 -0.11
CA PHE A 334 3.35 26.93 0.32
C PHE A 334 3.15 28.42 0.60
N GLU A 335 2.38 29.12 -0.24
CA GLU A 335 2.01 30.51 -0.02
C GLU A 335 1.22 30.67 1.30
N GLY A 336 0.27 29.77 1.57
CA GLY A 336 -0.44 29.71 2.85
C GLY A 336 0.50 29.53 4.05
N LYS A 337 1.45 28.60 3.97
CA LYS A 337 2.47 28.38 5.02
C LYS A 337 3.36 29.60 5.25
N ILE A 338 3.76 30.28 4.18
CA ILE A 338 4.55 31.52 4.26
C ILE A 338 3.75 32.60 4.99
N GLN A 339 2.47 32.79 4.64
CA GLN A 339 1.59 33.77 5.28
C GLN A 339 1.41 33.48 6.77
N VAL A 340 1.16 32.22 7.15
CA VAL A 340 1.04 31.79 8.55
C VAL A 340 2.35 32.05 9.31
N THR A 341 3.49 31.66 8.73
CA THR A 341 4.82 31.87 9.32
C THR A 341 5.10 33.36 9.53
N GLN A 342 4.76 34.21 8.56
CA GLN A 342 4.87 35.66 8.68
C GLN A 342 3.94 36.24 9.77
N GLY A 343 2.74 35.69 9.89
CA GLY A 343 1.81 35.99 10.98
C GLY A 343 2.39 35.65 12.36
N TYR A 344 3.15 34.57 12.50
CA TYR A 344 3.86 34.24 13.74
C TYR A 344 5.05 35.17 14.00
N LEU A 345 5.90 35.39 12.99
CA LEU A 345 7.08 36.26 13.10
C LEU A 345 6.70 37.68 13.53
N SER A 346 5.61 38.24 13.00
CA SER A 346 5.13 39.57 13.37
C SER A 346 4.63 39.68 14.82
N LYS A 347 4.27 38.56 15.47
CA LYS A 347 3.82 38.54 16.87
C LYS A 347 4.98 38.46 17.87
N ILE A 348 6.19 38.08 17.43
CA ILE A 348 7.38 38.01 18.30
C ILE A 348 7.84 39.42 18.64
N LYS A 349 7.49 39.90 19.85
CA LYS A 349 7.93 41.22 20.31
C LYS A 349 9.41 41.21 20.66
N MET A 350 10.10 42.30 20.35
CA MET A 350 11.54 42.48 20.57
C MET A 350 12.00 42.19 22.00
N LYS A 351 11.16 42.49 23.00
CA LYS A 351 11.40 42.19 24.42
C LYS A 351 11.56 40.70 24.73
N HIS A 352 10.82 39.81 24.05
CA HIS A 352 10.89 38.36 24.28
C HIS A 352 12.20 37.74 23.77
N LEU A 353 12.89 38.42 22.85
CA LEU A 353 14.17 37.94 22.29
C LEU A 353 15.36 38.24 23.19
N ILE A 354 15.23 39.22 24.10
CA ILE A 354 16.27 39.61 25.05
C ILE A 354 16.22 38.72 26.30
N ASP A 355 15.01 38.38 26.74
CA ASP A 355 14.78 37.64 27.98
C ASP A 355 14.86 36.11 27.80
N ASP A 356 14.72 35.59 26.57
CA ASP A 356 14.70 34.15 26.28
C ASP A 356 15.50 33.79 25.01
N PRO A 357 16.71 33.21 25.16
CA PRO A 357 17.53 32.74 24.04
C PRO A 357 16.83 31.70 23.15
N SER A 358 15.87 30.93 23.69
CA SER A 358 15.13 29.94 22.91
C SER A 358 14.19 30.60 21.89
N ALA A 359 13.60 31.75 22.24
CA ALA A 359 12.75 32.53 21.33
C ALA A 359 13.52 33.06 20.12
N LEU A 360 14.81 33.39 20.29
CA LEU A 360 15.69 33.80 19.18
C LEU A 360 16.01 32.63 18.24
N ILE A 361 16.28 31.45 18.79
CA ILE A 361 16.52 30.23 18.00
C ILE A 361 15.27 29.88 17.18
N ASP A 362 14.10 29.93 17.80
CA ASP A 362 12.83 29.66 17.11
C ASP A 362 12.52 30.67 16.01
N LYS A 363 12.76 31.97 16.27
CA LYS A 363 12.62 33.02 15.26
C LYS A 363 13.52 32.75 14.05
N ASN A 364 14.82 32.48 14.27
CA ASN A 364 15.76 32.20 13.19
C ASN A 364 15.35 30.94 12.40
N ARG A 365 14.84 29.91 13.08
CA ARG A 365 14.32 28.70 12.42
C ARG A 365 13.11 29.00 11.54
N LEU A 366 12.17 29.82 12.01
CA LEU A 366 11.00 30.24 11.23
C LEU A 366 11.38 31.10 10.02
N GLU A 367 12.32 32.04 10.18
CA GLU A 367 12.83 32.87 9.08
C GLU A 367 13.52 32.02 8.01
N ASN A 368 14.36 31.07 8.42
CA ASN A 368 15.00 30.13 7.49
C ASN A 368 13.97 29.27 6.74
N ASN A 369 12.98 28.71 7.45
CA ASN A 369 11.93 27.91 6.81
C ASN A 369 11.11 28.73 5.81
N LYS A 370 10.77 29.99 6.16
CA LYS A 370 10.07 30.91 5.27
C LYS A 370 10.88 31.14 3.98
N LEU A 371 12.16 31.46 4.10
CA LEU A 371 13.02 31.74 2.96
C LEU A 371 13.17 30.51 2.03
N LEU A 372 13.24 29.30 2.60
CA LEU A 372 13.25 28.06 1.83
C LEU A 372 11.94 27.89 1.03
N LEU A 373 10.79 28.10 1.67
CA LEU A 373 9.49 28.03 1.00
C LEU A 373 9.35 29.08 -0.11
N GLU A 374 9.78 30.33 0.11
CA GLU A 374 9.75 31.39 -0.92
C GLU A 374 10.60 31.02 -2.15
N LYS A 375 11.74 30.37 -1.91
CA LYS A 375 12.61 29.86 -2.98
C LYS A 375 11.95 28.75 -3.79
N GLU A 376 11.29 27.80 -3.12
CA GLU A 376 10.55 26.72 -3.79
C GLU A 376 9.35 27.27 -4.56
N VAL A 377 8.55 28.18 -3.98
CA VAL A 377 7.44 28.87 -4.68
C VAL A 377 7.94 29.54 -5.96
N SER A 378 9.05 30.28 -5.88
CA SER A 378 9.65 30.92 -7.06
C SER A 378 10.10 29.91 -8.11
N SER A 379 10.68 28.79 -7.67
CA SER A 379 11.16 27.72 -8.56
C SER A 379 10.02 27.02 -9.28
N ILE A 380 8.93 26.70 -8.56
CA ILE A 380 7.72 26.09 -9.11
C ILE A 380 7.05 27.04 -10.11
N LYS A 381 6.92 28.33 -9.80
CA LYS A 381 6.34 29.32 -10.73
C LYS A 381 7.13 29.41 -12.05
N ILE A 382 8.46 29.50 -11.98
CA ILE A 382 9.32 29.54 -13.16
C ILE A 382 9.18 28.25 -13.99
N PHE A 383 9.14 27.09 -13.31
CA PHE A 383 8.96 25.80 -13.97
C PHE A 383 7.60 25.73 -14.70
N LEU A 384 6.51 26.08 -14.01
CA LEU A 384 5.17 26.06 -14.58
C LEU A 384 5.04 27.03 -15.76
N GLU A 385 5.57 28.25 -15.65
CA GLU A 385 5.57 29.22 -16.75
C GLU A 385 6.27 28.67 -17.99
N SER A 386 7.43 28.02 -17.81
CA SER A 386 8.17 27.38 -18.90
C SER A 386 7.40 26.21 -19.52
N GLU A 387 6.87 25.32 -18.68
CA GLU A 387 6.15 24.13 -19.13
C GLU A 387 4.85 24.50 -19.84
N TYR A 388 4.06 25.42 -19.29
CA TYR A 388 2.80 25.87 -19.88
C TYR A 388 2.99 26.52 -21.25
N ARG A 389 4.06 27.31 -21.42
CA ARG A 389 4.44 27.86 -22.74
C ARG A 389 4.65 26.77 -23.79
N SER A 390 5.13 25.60 -23.39
CA SER A 390 5.37 24.47 -24.31
C SER A 390 4.14 23.56 -24.47
N LEU A 391 3.37 23.33 -23.40
CA LEU A 391 2.24 22.41 -23.35
C LEU A 391 0.98 22.97 -24.01
N VAL A 392 0.70 24.27 -23.84
CA VAL A 392 -0.50 24.90 -24.39
C VAL A 392 -0.58 24.73 -25.92
N PRO A 393 0.47 25.02 -26.72
CA PRO A 393 0.45 24.78 -28.16
C PRO A 393 0.22 23.31 -28.54
N LEU A 394 0.83 22.36 -27.80
CA LEU A 394 0.69 20.93 -28.04
C LEU A 394 -0.74 20.45 -27.77
N LYS A 395 -1.35 20.88 -26.66
CA LYS A 395 -2.74 20.56 -26.33
C LYS A 395 -3.70 21.16 -27.35
N ARG A 396 -3.48 22.40 -27.80
CA ARG A 396 -4.27 23.02 -28.87
C ARG A 396 -4.21 22.21 -30.16
N SER A 397 -3.00 21.81 -30.58
CA SER A 397 -2.83 20.94 -31.75
C SER A 397 -3.54 19.59 -31.60
N ARG A 398 -3.57 19.02 -30.39
CA ARG A 398 -4.31 17.79 -30.11
C ARG A 398 -5.81 17.99 -30.20
N VAL A 399 -6.33 19.10 -29.68
CA VAL A 399 -7.76 19.49 -29.81
C VAL A 399 -8.13 19.60 -31.29
N ASP A 400 -7.33 20.30 -32.09
CA ASP A 400 -7.56 20.46 -33.53
C ASP A 400 -7.60 19.10 -34.25
N PHE A 401 -6.68 18.20 -33.92
CA PHE A 401 -6.66 16.84 -34.45
C PHE A 401 -7.92 16.04 -34.09
N LEU A 402 -8.39 16.13 -32.84
CA LEU A 402 -9.59 15.42 -32.40
C LEU A 402 -10.86 15.97 -33.09
N LYS A 403 -10.93 17.30 -33.27
CA LYS A 403 -12.01 17.95 -34.05
C LYS A 403 -12.00 17.47 -35.50
N GLU A 404 -10.83 17.44 -36.14
CA GLU A 404 -10.69 16.92 -37.51
C GLU A 404 -11.12 15.44 -37.60
N LYS A 405 -10.78 14.63 -36.59
CA LYS A 405 -11.19 13.22 -36.53
C LYS A 405 -12.71 13.06 -36.48
N ILE A 406 -13.42 13.89 -35.71
CA ILE A 406 -14.89 13.91 -35.69
C ILE A 406 -15.43 14.28 -37.07
N ASP A 407 -14.88 15.31 -37.72
CA ASP A 407 -15.33 15.73 -39.05
C ASP A 407 -15.09 14.66 -40.12
N ASN A 408 -13.98 13.91 -40.01
CA ASN A 408 -13.72 12.77 -40.89
C ASN A 408 -14.70 11.61 -40.65
N LEU A 409 -15.05 11.32 -39.40
CA LEU A 409 -16.09 10.33 -39.07
C LEU A 409 -17.46 10.75 -39.64
N ARG A 410 -17.83 12.03 -39.50
CA ARG A 410 -19.05 12.59 -40.10
C ARG A 410 -19.08 12.39 -41.62
N LYS A 411 -17.97 12.69 -42.32
CA LYS A 411 -17.85 12.47 -43.78
C LYS A 411 -17.99 11.00 -44.18
N ILE A 412 -17.44 10.07 -43.39
CA ILE A 412 -17.53 8.63 -43.67
C ILE A 412 -18.98 8.15 -43.55
N VAL A 413 -19.68 8.56 -42.50
CA VAL A 413 -21.07 8.13 -42.28
C VAL A 413 -22.03 8.81 -43.25
N ALA A 414 -21.81 10.07 -43.61
CA ALA A 414 -22.57 10.75 -44.65
C ALA A 414 -22.42 10.10 -46.05
N LYS A 415 -21.29 9.45 -46.33
CA LYS A 415 -21.08 8.67 -47.57
C LYS A 415 -21.77 7.30 -47.55
N GLY A 416 -22.07 6.76 -46.37
CA GLY A 416 -22.61 5.41 -46.19
C GLY A 416 -24.13 5.35 -46.01
N ASP A 417 -24.78 6.45 -45.61
CA ASP A 417 -26.21 6.44 -45.26
C ASP A 417 -27.01 7.43 -46.13
N THR A 418 -27.78 6.93 -47.09
CA THR A 418 -28.66 7.72 -47.98
C THR A 418 -29.98 8.14 -47.31
N THR A 419 -30.22 7.76 -46.05
CA THR A 419 -31.55 7.89 -45.41
C THR A 419 -31.78 9.17 -44.60
N GLY A 420 -30.86 10.15 -44.62
CA GLY A 420 -31.07 11.45 -43.98
C GLY A 420 -30.93 11.46 -42.45
N ASN A 421 -30.95 10.30 -41.77
CA ASN A 421 -30.78 10.17 -40.31
C ASN A 421 -29.32 9.90 -39.87
N ALA A 422 -28.35 10.27 -40.70
CA ALA A 422 -26.94 9.94 -40.52
C ALA A 422 -26.26 10.75 -39.41
N GLU A 423 -26.65 12.02 -39.23
CA GLU A 423 -26.07 12.92 -38.22
C GLU A 423 -26.54 12.58 -36.80
N GLU A 424 -27.82 12.27 -36.61
CA GLU A 424 -28.38 11.87 -35.30
C GLU A 424 -27.72 10.58 -34.78
N LYS A 425 -27.54 9.57 -35.63
CA LYS A 425 -26.89 8.31 -35.26
C LYS A 425 -25.42 8.47 -34.88
N LEU A 426 -24.74 9.47 -35.44
CA LEU A 426 -23.32 9.70 -35.18
C LEU A 426 -23.10 10.40 -33.84
N ASP A 427 -23.98 11.32 -33.49
CA ASP A 427 -23.96 11.99 -32.19
C ASP A 427 -24.41 11.07 -31.06
N GLU A 428 -25.22 10.05 -31.34
CA GLU A 428 -25.52 8.94 -30.40
C GLU A 428 -24.38 7.90 -30.29
N CYS A 429 -23.33 7.98 -31.13
CA CYS A 429 -22.21 7.07 -31.06
C CYS A 429 -21.37 7.34 -29.79
N GLY A 430 -21.34 6.38 -28.87
CA GLY A 430 -20.55 6.47 -27.62
C GLY A 430 -19.07 6.79 -27.81
N TYR A 431 -18.51 6.54 -29.00
CA TYR A 431 -17.13 6.91 -29.33
C TYR A 431 -16.99 8.41 -29.67
N VAL A 432 -17.97 9.00 -30.35
CA VAL A 432 -17.96 10.43 -30.70
C VAL A 432 -18.21 11.28 -29.46
N SER A 433 -19.15 10.87 -28.61
CA SER A 433 -19.38 11.54 -27.32
C SER A 433 -18.14 11.50 -26.42
N PHE A 434 -17.42 10.37 -26.37
CA PHE A 434 -16.14 10.26 -25.67
C PHE A 434 -15.08 11.25 -26.21
N ILE A 435 -14.96 11.38 -27.54
CA ILE A 435 -14.01 12.33 -28.13
C ILE A 435 -14.43 13.78 -27.82
N LYS A 436 -15.72 14.12 -27.89
CA LYS A 436 -16.22 15.47 -27.55
C LYS A 436 -15.90 15.84 -26.10
N SER A 437 -16.19 14.94 -25.16
CA SER A 437 -15.82 15.14 -23.74
C SER A 437 -14.32 15.37 -23.59
N SER A 438 -13.48 14.57 -24.27
CA SER A 438 -12.03 14.75 -24.22
C SER A 438 -11.55 16.10 -24.79
N ILE A 439 -12.26 16.67 -25.77
CA ILE A 439 -11.97 18.00 -26.32
C ILE A 439 -12.32 19.08 -25.29
N GLU A 440 -13.51 19.00 -24.70
CA GLU A 440 -13.97 19.95 -23.67
C GLU A 440 -13.01 19.97 -22.46
N ASP A 441 -12.59 18.79 -22.00
CA ASP A 441 -11.61 18.65 -20.90
C ASP A 441 -10.27 19.32 -21.25
N LEU A 442 -9.75 19.09 -22.46
CA LEU A 442 -8.48 19.68 -22.91
C LEU A 442 -8.58 21.21 -23.10
N GLU A 443 -9.69 21.71 -23.61
CA GLU A 443 -9.93 23.15 -23.78
C GLU A 443 -10.03 23.85 -22.43
N GLY A 444 -10.74 23.26 -21.48
CA GLY A 444 -10.80 23.76 -20.10
C GLY A 444 -9.41 23.84 -19.46
N GLU A 445 -8.61 22.78 -19.59
CA GLU A 445 -7.25 22.75 -19.08
C GLU A 445 -6.33 23.82 -19.72
N ILE A 446 -6.46 24.06 -21.03
CA ILE A 446 -5.71 25.12 -21.72
C ILE A 446 -6.03 26.50 -21.11
N VAL A 447 -7.31 26.80 -20.92
CA VAL A 447 -7.75 28.08 -20.34
C VAL A 447 -7.19 28.26 -18.92
N GLU A 448 -7.18 27.20 -18.12
CA GLU A 448 -6.63 27.20 -16.77
C GLU A 448 -5.11 27.48 -16.76
N MET A 449 -4.37 26.86 -17.68
CA MET A 449 -2.93 27.08 -17.84
C MET A 449 -2.62 28.53 -18.26
N GLU A 450 -3.36 29.07 -19.23
CA GLU A 450 -3.17 30.45 -19.72
C GLU A 450 -3.50 31.50 -18.66
N THR A 451 -4.54 31.24 -17.86
CA THR A 451 -4.90 32.09 -16.72
C THR A 451 -3.78 32.08 -15.68
N SER A 452 -3.29 30.89 -15.31
CA SER A 452 -2.21 30.73 -14.34
C SER A 452 -0.91 31.40 -14.79
N MET A 453 -0.55 31.32 -16.08
CA MET A 453 0.61 32.04 -16.63
C MET A 453 0.52 33.56 -16.46
N SER A 454 -0.70 34.11 -16.54
CA SER A 454 -0.94 35.55 -16.38
C SER A 454 -0.74 35.98 -14.93
N ASP A 455 -1.04 35.10 -13.96
CA ASP A 455 -0.85 35.34 -12.53
C ASP A 455 0.61 35.18 -12.07
N PHE A 456 1.46 34.50 -12.86
CA PHE A 456 2.89 34.35 -12.59
C PHE A 456 3.74 35.51 -13.11
N SER A 457 3.20 36.31 -14.03
CA SER A 457 3.86 37.47 -14.66
C SER A 457 3.75 38.72 -13.80
#